data_AF-A0A9Q1KM08-F1
#
_entry.id   AF-A0A9Q1KM08-F1
#
_cell.length_a   1.000
_cell.length_b   1.000
_cell.length_c   1.000
_cell.angle_alpha   90.00
_cell.angle_beta   90.00
_cell.angle_gamma   90.00
#
_symmetry.space_group_name_H-M   'P 1'
#
loop_
_entity.id
_entity.type
_entity.pdbx_description
1 polymer ?
#
loop_
_entity_poly.entity_id
_entity_poly.type
_entity_poly.pdbx_seq_one_letter_code
_entity_poly.pdbx_strand_id
1 'polypeptide(L)'
;MKHQADPIHIAMRRALLREIEGTCITRAKSEKIPRAHSTIVVHKILMNLKDIVLGINLCGTCEASICVKGPRCVTAHDIILRPYAEIIDNTQYMASMTEPIDLHIRLQLEKNYRYYIKAPNNFQDKSFPLYALFMPHKNMKNTIVSYGNGNEKL
;
A
#
# COMPACT_ATOMS: atom_id res chain seq x y z
N MET A 1 42.32 0.05 3.39
CA MET A 1 41.13 0.01 4.28
C MET A 1 39.89 0.18 3.41
N LYS A 2 39.13 -0.91 3.15
CA LYS A 2 38.07 -0.95 2.12
C LYS A 2 36.73 -1.55 2.61
N HIS A 3 36.47 -1.52 3.93
CA HIS A 3 35.30 -2.20 4.53
C HIS A 3 34.39 -1.30 5.40
N GLN A 4 34.56 0.03 5.36
CA GLN A 4 33.74 0.96 6.17
C GLN A 4 32.45 1.44 5.46
N ALA A 5 32.28 1.19 4.16
CA ALA A 5 31.09 1.61 3.43
C ALA A 5 29.84 0.80 3.84
N ASP A 6 30.00 -0.49 4.10
CA ASP A 6 28.87 -1.40 4.36
C ASP A 6 28.13 -1.09 5.68
N PRO A 7 28.81 -0.85 6.83
CA PRO A 7 28.12 -0.55 8.08
C PRO A 7 27.40 0.80 8.07
N ILE A 8 28.02 1.84 7.46
CA ILE A 8 27.42 3.17 7.34
C ILE A 8 26.20 3.12 6.43
N HIS A 9 26.31 2.45 5.29
CA HIS A 9 25.18 2.29 4.36
C HIS A 9 24.01 1.50 4.98
N ILE A 10 24.29 0.43 5.73
CA ILE A 10 23.27 -0.33 6.46
C ILE A 10 22.63 0.52 7.57
N ALA A 11 23.44 1.29 8.32
CA ALA A 11 22.95 2.18 9.37
C ALA A 11 22.07 3.31 8.80
N MET A 12 22.50 3.94 7.70
CA MET A 12 21.72 4.98 7.00
C MET A 12 20.41 4.41 6.45
N ARG A 13 20.44 3.24 5.79
CA ARG A 13 19.21 2.59 5.29
C ARG A 13 18.25 2.27 6.45
N ARG A 14 18.76 1.79 7.58
CA ARG A 14 17.95 1.52 8.79
C ARG A 14 17.38 2.79 9.42
N ALA A 15 18.16 3.88 9.46
CA ALA A 15 17.73 5.16 9.98
C ALA A 15 16.61 5.76 9.10
N LEU A 16 16.82 5.82 7.79
CA LEU A 16 15.84 6.33 6.83
C LEU A 16 14.53 5.51 6.88
N LEU A 17 14.61 4.17 6.85
CA LEU A 17 13.41 3.32 6.92
C LEU A 17 12.63 3.44 8.25
N ARG A 18 13.28 3.92 9.33
CA ARG A 18 12.61 4.16 10.63
C ARG A 18 11.88 5.50 10.68
N GLU A 19 12.37 6.50 9.97
CA GLU A 19 11.81 7.85 9.97
C GLU A 19 10.79 8.09 8.87
N ILE A 20 10.77 7.27 7.82
CA ILE A 20 9.79 7.48 6.77
C ILE A 20 8.40 7.02 7.23
N GLU A 21 7.47 7.95 7.12
CA GLU A 21 6.06 7.75 7.32
C GLU A 21 5.45 7.00 6.12
N GLY A 22 4.68 5.96 6.40
CA GLY A 22 3.96 5.20 5.39
C GLY A 22 2.47 5.27 5.66
N THR A 23 1.68 5.32 4.59
CA THR A 23 0.23 5.16 4.64
C THR A 23 -0.14 3.92 3.85
N CYS A 24 -0.97 3.04 4.42
CA CYS A 24 -1.47 1.89 3.69
C CYS A 24 -2.87 1.48 4.15
N ILE A 25 -3.50 0.61 3.36
CA ILE A 25 -4.81 0.01 3.66
C ILE A 25 -4.58 -1.22 4.53
N THR A 26 -5.08 -1.20 5.77
CA THR A 26 -4.84 -2.27 6.75
C THR A 26 -5.99 -3.27 6.84
N ARG A 27 -7.19 -2.87 6.40
CA ARG A 27 -8.39 -3.70 6.54
C ARG A 27 -9.38 -3.46 5.43
N ALA A 28 -10.09 -4.51 5.07
CA ALA A 28 -11.22 -4.45 4.16
C ALA A 28 -12.40 -5.28 4.68
N LYS A 29 -13.62 -4.78 4.49
CA LYS A 29 -14.86 -5.45 4.88
C LYS A 29 -15.89 -5.32 3.76
N SER A 30 -16.28 -6.44 3.17
CA SER A 30 -17.41 -6.49 2.24
C SER A 30 -18.71 -6.48 3.03
N GLU A 31 -19.64 -5.58 2.71
CA GLU A 31 -20.95 -5.52 3.40
C GLU A 31 -21.93 -6.60 2.93
N LYS A 32 -21.93 -6.90 1.63
CA LYS A 32 -22.79 -7.93 1.04
C LYS A 32 -22.02 -9.25 0.99
N ILE A 33 -22.71 -10.35 1.32
CA ILE A 33 -22.19 -11.70 1.12
C ILE A 33 -22.00 -11.89 -0.39
N PRO A 34 -20.78 -12.14 -0.86
CA PRO A 34 -20.56 -12.34 -2.27
C PRO A 34 -21.26 -13.62 -2.73
N ARG A 35 -22.06 -13.56 -3.81
CA ARG A 35 -22.29 -14.72 -4.68
C ARG A 35 -20.93 -15.30 -5.11
N ALA A 36 -20.85 -16.58 -5.44
CA ALA A 36 -19.59 -17.26 -5.77
C ALA A 36 -18.68 -16.46 -6.74
N HIS A 37 -19.25 -15.85 -7.78
CA HIS A 37 -18.51 -15.01 -8.73
C HIS A 37 -18.02 -13.67 -8.16
N SER A 38 -18.82 -13.00 -7.31
CA SER A 38 -18.35 -11.81 -6.58
C SER A 38 -17.24 -12.12 -5.59
N THR A 39 -17.12 -13.36 -5.08
CA THR A 39 -15.99 -13.74 -4.21
C THR A 39 -14.65 -13.60 -4.95
N ILE A 40 -14.60 -13.95 -6.24
CA ILE A 40 -13.39 -13.86 -7.07
C ILE A 40 -13.01 -12.39 -7.33
N VAL A 41 -14.00 -11.56 -7.68
CA VAL A 41 -13.79 -10.12 -7.91
C VAL A 41 -13.31 -9.43 -6.62
N VAL A 42 -13.95 -9.72 -5.49
CA VAL A 42 -13.53 -9.22 -4.18
C VAL A 42 -12.09 -9.65 -3.88
N HIS A 43 -11.74 -10.92 -4.05
CA HIS A 43 -10.37 -11.38 -3.81
C HIS A 43 -9.34 -10.66 -4.69
N LYS A 44 -9.62 -10.46 -5.98
CA LYS A 44 -8.74 -9.70 -6.88
C LYS A 44 -8.54 -8.25 -6.41
N ILE A 45 -9.62 -7.59 -6.01
CA ILE A 45 -9.57 -6.25 -5.43
C ILE A 45 -8.70 -6.26 -4.18
N LEU A 46 -8.95 -7.15 -3.22
CA LEU A 46 -8.18 -7.27 -1.98
C LEU A 46 -6.68 -7.48 -2.24
N MET A 47 -6.33 -8.30 -3.22
CA MET A 47 -4.92 -8.54 -3.58
C MET A 47 -4.24 -7.31 -4.18
N ASN A 48 -4.96 -6.47 -4.91
CA ASN A 48 -4.40 -5.26 -5.54
C ASN A 48 -4.40 -4.04 -4.62
N LEU A 49 -5.24 -4.02 -3.57
CA LEU A 49 -5.27 -2.94 -2.56
C LEU A 49 -3.93 -2.73 -1.83
N LYS A 50 -3.13 -3.79 -1.69
CA LYS A 50 -1.82 -3.74 -1.01
C LYS A 50 -0.80 -2.87 -1.76
N ASP A 51 -0.98 -2.71 -3.06
CA ASP A 51 -0.05 -2.02 -3.95
C ASP A 51 -0.50 -0.57 -4.24
N ILE A 52 -1.64 -0.13 -3.67
CA ILE A 52 -2.16 1.22 -3.83
C ILE A 52 -1.35 2.18 -2.96
N VAL A 53 -0.79 3.22 -3.60
CA VAL A 53 0.00 4.26 -2.91
C VAL A 53 -0.92 5.41 -2.49
N LEU A 54 -0.90 5.72 -1.18
CA LEU A 54 -1.81 6.68 -0.54
C LEU A 54 -1.05 7.77 0.21
N GLY A 55 -1.61 8.97 0.21
CA GLY A 55 -1.18 10.13 1.00
C GLY A 55 -2.13 10.41 2.15
N ILE A 56 -1.67 10.13 3.38
CA ILE A 56 -2.19 10.52 4.70
C ILE A 56 -1.90 11.95 5.19
N ASN A 57 -2.78 12.94 5.29
CA ASN A 57 -2.42 14.19 5.99
C ASN A 57 -2.68 14.16 7.52
N LEU A 58 -3.48 13.22 8.02
CA LEU A 58 -3.80 13.05 9.46
C LEU A 58 -3.10 11.84 10.08
N CYS A 59 -2.71 11.96 11.35
CA CYS A 59 -2.22 10.82 12.13
C CYS A 59 -3.39 9.94 12.59
N GLY A 60 -3.26 8.61 12.46
CA GLY A 60 -4.24 7.63 12.95
C GLY A 60 -4.95 6.82 11.87
N THR A 61 -6.15 6.33 12.20
CA THR A 61 -6.99 5.51 11.30
C THR A 61 -7.96 6.38 10.51
N CYS A 62 -8.06 6.15 9.21
CA CYS A 62 -9.06 6.74 8.33
C CYS A 62 -9.94 5.66 7.71
N GLU A 63 -11.21 5.97 7.46
CA GLU A 63 -12.10 5.11 6.69
C GLU A 63 -12.14 5.54 5.22
N ALA A 64 -12.31 4.57 4.34
CA ALA A 64 -12.63 4.77 2.93
C ALA A 64 -13.58 3.66 2.46
N SER A 65 -14.06 3.77 1.23
CA SER A 65 -14.89 2.70 0.64
C SER A 65 -14.71 2.59 -0.86
N ILE A 66 -15.12 1.45 -1.40
CA ILE A 66 -15.27 1.21 -2.84
C ILE A 66 -16.75 0.92 -3.09
N CYS A 67 -17.37 1.75 -3.93
CA CYS A 67 -18.78 1.66 -4.29
C CYS A 67 -18.91 1.53 -5.82
N VAL A 68 -19.13 0.31 -6.31
CA VAL A 68 -19.10 0.00 -7.74
C VAL A 68 -20.37 -0.75 -8.09
N LYS A 69 -21.08 -0.32 -9.13
CA LYS A 69 -22.30 -0.97 -9.62
C LYS A 69 -22.14 -1.41 -11.06
N GLY A 70 -22.62 -2.61 -11.36
CA GLY A 70 -22.74 -3.11 -12.73
C GLY A 70 -21.40 -3.48 -13.39
N PRO A 71 -21.45 -4.12 -14.57
CA PRO A 71 -20.24 -4.57 -15.25
C PRO A 71 -19.34 -3.38 -15.63
N ARG A 72 -18.14 -3.31 -15.06
CA ARG A 72 -17.12 -2.29 -15.38
C ARG A 72 -15.74 -2.67 -14.87
N CYS A 73 -14.72 -1.93 -15.33
CA CYS A 73 -13.39 -1.96 -14.74
C CYS A 73 -13.38 -1.14 -13.44
N VAL A 74 -12.77 -1.72 -12.40
CA VAL A 74 -12.51 -1.12 -11.10
C VAL A 74 -11.05 -0.70 -11.06
N THR A 75 -10.82 0.57 -10.74
CA THR A 75 -9.51 1.21 -10.64
C THR A 75 -9.36 1.90 -9.30
N ALA A 76 -8.15 2.36 -8.97
CA ALA A 76 -7.89 3.10 -7.75
C ALA A 76 -8.76 4.37 -7.62
N HIS A 77 -9.14 5.00 -8.74
CA HIS A 77 -10.09 6.12 -8.77
C HIS A 77 -11.45 5.81 -8.12
N ASP A 78 -11.85 4.54 -8.08
CA ASP A 78 -13.13 4.12 -7.49
C ASP A 78 -13.11 4.05 -5.95
N ILE A 79 -11.95 4.30 -5.33
CA ILE A 79 -11.79 4.39 -3.89
C ILE A 79 -12.23 5.79 -3.44
N ILE A 80 -13.31 5.83 -2.66
CA ILE A 80 -13.87 7.04 -2.07
C ILE A 80 -13.10 7.34 -0.78
N LEU A 81 -12.30 8.39 -0.82
CA LEU A 81 -11.48 8.87 0.29
C LEU A 81 -12.13 10.06 1.02
N ARG A 82 -11.67 10.31 2.25
CA ARG A 82 -11.98 11.54 3.00
C ARG A 82 -11.08 12.69 2.50
N PRO A 83 -11.44 13.97 2.73
CA PRO A 83 -10.71 15.12 2.18
C PRO A 83 -9.22 15.26 2.55
N TYR A 84 -8.79 14.56 3.60
CA TYR A 84 -7.40 14.57 4.10
C TYR A 84 -6.60 13.34 3.64
N ALA A 85 -7.13 12.57 2.70
CA ALA A 85 -6.50 11.41 2.11
C ALA A 85 -6.49 11.54 0.58
N GLU A 86 -5.39 11.14 -0.05
CA GLU A 86 -5.24 11.15 -1.51
C GLU A 86 -4.68 9.84 -2.04
N ILE A 87 -4.98 9.54 -3.30
CA ILE A 87 -4.38 8.43 -4.05
C ILE A 87 -3.37 9.04 -5.00
N ILE A 88 -2.12 8.55 -4.95
CA ILE A 88 -1.04 9.09 -5.77
C ILE A 88 -1.21 8.67 -7.24
N ASP A 89 -1.59 7.41 -7.48
CA ASP A 89 -1.94 6.90 -8.81
C ASP A 89 -3.39 6.40 -8.82
N ASN A 90 -4.29 7.21 -9.37
CA ASN A 90 -5.71 6.86 -9.47
C ASN A 90 -6.05 5.95 -10.66
N THR A 91 -5.09 5.66 -11.54
CA THR A 91 -5.32 4.86 -12.75
C THR A 91 -5.07 3.36 -12.54
N GLN A 92 -4.46 3.00 -11.41
CA GLN A 92 -4.07 1.63 -11.12
C GLN A 92 -5.27 0.67 -11.17
N TYR A 93 -5.15 -0.36 -12.01
CA TYR A 93 -6.17 -1.37 -12.21
C TYR A 93 -6.30 -2.29 -11.00
N MET A 94 -7.55 -2.62 -10.62
CA MET A 94 -7.84 -3.50 -9.49
C MET A 94 -8.59 -4.76 -9.91
N ALA A 95 -9.67 -4.66 -10.68
CA ALA A 95 -10.40 -5.82 -11.18
C ALA A 95 -11.39 -5.43 -12.28
N SER A 96 -11.80 -6.40 -13.09
CA SER A 96 -12.92 -6.28 -14.02
C SER A 96 -14.13 -6.99 -13.44
N MET A 97 -15.27 -6.29 -13.37
CA MET A 97 -16.56 -6.88 -13.00
C MET A 97 -17.37 -7.12 -14.28
N THR A 98 -17.76 -8.36 -14.52
CA THR A 98 -18.54 -8.76 -15.71
C THR A 98 -20.03 -8.95 -15.42
N GLU A 99 -20.38 -9.13 -14.15
CA GLU A 99 -21.75 -9.35 -13.70
C GLU A 99 -22.39 -8.07 -13.17
N PRO A 100 -23.74 -7.94 -13.23
CA PRO A 100 -24.47 -6.81 -12.70
C PRO A 100 -24.59 -6.90 -11.17
N ILE A 101 -23.45 -6.78 -10.48
CA ILE A 101 -23.36 -6.84 -9.02
C ILE A 101 -23.11 -5.45 -8.45
N ASP A 102 -23.73 -5.17 -7.31
CA ASP A 102 -23.41 -4.02 -6.48
C ASP A 102 -22.33 -4.41 -5.47
N LEU A 103 -21.12 -3.92 -5.70
CA LEU A 103 -19.98 -4.14 -4.83
C LEU A 103 -19.83 -2.98 -3.85
N HIS A 104 -19.81 -3.31 -2.55
CA HIS A 104 -19.52 -2.35 -1.49
C HIS A 104 -18.49 -2.92 -0.51
N ILE A 105 -17.30 -2.31 -0.50
CA ILE A 105 -16.18 -2.69 0.36
C ILE A 105 -15.81 -1.48 1.21
N ARG A 106 -15.90 -1.61 2.54
CA ARG A 106 -15.33 -0.65 3.48
C ARG A 106 -13.84 -0.93 3.66
N LEU A 107 -13.05 0.14 3.76
CA LEU A 107 -11.61 0.09 3.90
C LEU A 107 -11.20 0.88 5.15
N GLN A 108 -10.16 0.40 5.81
CA GLN A 108 -9.47 1.13 6.88
C GLN A 108 -8.05 1.40 6.42
N LEU A 109 -7.66 2.67 6.49
CA LEU A 109 -6.34 3.17 6.19
C LEU A 109 -5.67 3.52 7.51
N GLU A 110 -4.39 3.22 7.63
CA GLU A 110 -3.58 3.68 8.76
C GLU A 110 -2.39 4.45 8.22
N LYS A 111 -2.06 5.53 8.93
CA LYS A 111 -0.78 6.22 8.79
C LYS A 111 0.10 5.83 9.97
N ASN A 112 1.25 5.21 9.69
CA ASN A 112 2.19 4.79 10.73
C ASN A 112 3.62 5.11 10.32
N TYR A 113 4.43 5.31 11.35
CA TYR A 113 5.88 5.43 11.23
C TYR A 113 6.50 4.02 11.34
N ARG A 114 7.56 3.77 10.57
CA ARG A 114 8.34 2.51 10.50
C ARG A 114 7.75 1.43 9.58
N TYR A 115 8.64 0.62 9.03
CA TYR A 115 8.33 -0.68 8.41
C TYR A 115 7.72 -1.63 9.45
N TYR A 116 6.40 -1.57 9.62
CA TYR A 116 5.66 -2.38 10.59
C TYR A 116 4.70 -3.33 9.87
N ILE A 117 5.02 -4.63 9.86
CA ILE A 117 4.10 -5.66 9.40
C ILE A 117 3.18 -5.96 10.59
N LYS A 118 1.94 -5.45 10.54
CA LYS A 118 0.93 -5.77 11.55
C LYS A 118 0.42 -7.18 11.28
N ALA A 119 0.51 -8.06 12.28
CA ALA A 119 -0.12 -9.38 12.20
C ALA A 119 -1.65 -9.21 12.10
N PRO A 120 -2.36 -10.09 11.39
CA PRO A 120 -3.82 -10.07 11.36
C PRO A 120 -4.35 -10.31 12.78
N ASN A 121 -4.93 -9.28 13.40
CA ASN A 121 -5.69 -9.46 14.65
C ASN A 121 -6.97 -10.25 14.36
N ASN A 122 -7.43 -11.03 15.34
CA ASN A 122 -8.70 -11.75 15.30
C ASN A 122 -9.87 -10.74 15.41
N PHE A 123 -10.24 -10.13 14.28
CA PHE A 123 -11.39 -9.23 14.21
C PHE A 123 -12.69 -10.04 14.23
N GLN A 124 -13.59 -9.74 15.17
CA GLN A 124 -14.86 -10.48 15.34
C GLN A 124 -15.90 -10.22 14.23
N ASP A 125 -15.68 -9.25 13.33
CA ASP A 125 -16.75 -8.72 12.46
C ASP A 125 -16.80 -9.23 11.00
N LYS A 126 -16.07 -10.30 10.67
CA LYS A 126 -15.86 -10.83 9.29
C LYS A 126 -15.06 -9.93 8.35
N SER A 127 -14.32 -8.94 8.85
CA SER A 127 -13.34 -8.20 8.05
C SER A 127 -12.13 -9.05 7.69
N PHE A 128 -11.55 -8.75 6.53
CA PHE A 128 -10.29 -9.30 6.06
C PHE A 128 -9.14 -8.36 6.46
N PRO A 129 -8.22 -8.79 7.33
CA PRO A 129 -6.97 -8.06 7.52
C PRO A 129 -6.13 -8.13 6.23
N LEU A 130 -5.56 -7.01 5.82
CA LEU A 130 -4.61 -6.96 4.72
C LEU A 130 -3.19 -6.93 5.29
N TYR A 131 -2.25 -7.57 4.61
CA TYR A 131 -0.83 -7.40 4.92
C TYR A 131 -0.45 -5.95 4.61
N ALA A 132 -0.38 -5.15 5.67
CA ALA A 132 -0.06 -3.74 5.61
C ALA A 132 1.45 -3.54 5.49
N LEU A 133 1.92 -3.08 4.33
CA LEU A 133 3.28 -2.60 4.13
C LEU A 133 3.26 -1.07 4.18
N PHE A 134 3.72 -0.51 5.29
CA PHE A 134 3.92 0.94 5.42
C PHE A 134 5.25 1.29 4.76
N MET A 135 5.27 1.38 3.42
CA MET A 135 6.44 1.80 2.67
C MET A 135 6.12 3.02 1.80
N PRO A 136 6.92 4.10 1.86
CA PRO A 136 6.95 5.08 0.80
C PRO A 136 7.44 4.39 -0.48
N HIS A 137 6.58 4.19 -1.49
CA HIS A 137 7.03 3.63 -2.76
C HIS A 137 7.82 4.67 -3.56
N LYS A 138 9.10 4.83 -3.20
CA LYS A 138 10.17 5.28 -4.10
C LYS A 138 11.33 4.32 -3.90
N ASN A 139 11.44 3.35 -4.81
CA ASN A 139 12.58 2.45 -4.90
C ASN A 139 13.86 3.29 -5.08
N MET A 140 14.55 3.63 -4.00
CA MET A 140 15.92 4.15 -4.06
C MET A 140 16.85 2.97 -4.38
N LYS A 141 17.03 2.69 -5.67
CA LYS A 141 18.16 1.90 -6.15
C LYS A 141 19.43 2.73 -5.95
N ASN A 142 20.02 2.69 -4.77
CA ASN A 142 21.32 3.29 -4.52
C ASN A 142 22.41 2.33 -5.03
N THR A 143 22.73 2.44 -6.32
CA THR A 143 23.92 1.79 -6.89
C THR A 143 25.15 2.52 -6.35
N ILE A 144 25.93 1.89 -5.48
CA ILE A 144 27.21 2.43 -5.03
C ILE A 144 28.18 2.31 -6.21
N VAL A 145 28.41 3.40 -6.93
CA VAL A 145 29.48 3.48 -7.94
C VAL A 145 30.73 3.97 -7.23
N SER A 146 31.73 3.09 -7.09
CA SER A 146 33.04 3.48 -6.57
C SER A 146 33.87 4.14 -7.69
N TYR A 147 34.14 5.44 -7.58
CA TYR A 147 35.17 6.08 -8.40
C TYR A 147 36.54 5.76 -7.81
N GLY A 148 37.33 4.96 -8.55
CA GLY A 148 38.73 4.75 -8.26
C GLY A 148 39.51 6.03 -8.57
N ASN A 149 40.13 6.62 -7.56
CA ASN A 149 41.00 7.77 -7.72
C ASN A 149 42.25 7.36 -8.51
N GLY A 150 42.28 7.68 -9.81
CA GLY A 150 43.44 7.57 -10.67
C GLY A 150 44.40 8.71 -10.39
N ASN A 151 45.36 8.47 -9.50
CA ASN A 151 46.55 9.32 -9.40
C ASN A 151 47.45 9.01 -10.61
N GLU A 152 47.26 9.71 -11.72
CA GLU A 152 48.31 9.85 -12.73
C GLU A 152 49.39 10.76 -12.14
N LYS A 153 50.54 10.17 -11.81
CA LYS A 153 51.77 10.92 -11.58
C LYS A 153 52.38 11.27 -12.94
N LEU A 154 52.66 12.56 -13.13
CA LEU A 154 53.68 13.05 -14.07
C LEU A 154 55.05 12.47 -13.70
#